data_AF-A0A090GWE3-F1
#
_entry.id   AF-A0A090GWE3-F1
#
_cell.length_a   1.000
_cell.length_b   1.000
_cell.length_c   1.000
_cell.angle_alpha   90.00
_cell.angle_beta   90.00
_cell.angle_gamma   90.00
#
_symmetry.space_group_name_H-M   'P 1'
#
loop_
_entity.id
_entity.type
_entity.pdbx_description
1 polymer ?
#
loop_
_entity_poly.entity_id
_entity_poly.type
_entity_poly.pdbx_seq_one_letter_code
_entity_poly.pdbx_strand_id
1 'polypeptide(L)' 'MAESKQERDERLKAEKEFRVRFLMKETGITEAQARDLVDMIGIDPNSLLREARLLKKK' A
#
# COMPACT_ATOMS: atom_id res chain seq x y z
N MET A 1 -15.07 18.07 -17.34
CA MET A 1 -14.73 18.49 -15.97
C MET A 1 -13.32 17.98 -15.72
N ALA A 2 -12.34 18.87 -15.55
CA ALA A 2 -11.02 18.44 -15.10
C ALA A 2 -11.17 18.00 -13.65
N GLU A 3 -10.85 16.73 -13.34
CA GLU A 3 -10.81 16.25 -11.96
C GLU A 3 -9.96 17.25 -11.15
N SER A 4 -10.54 17.84 -10.12
CA SER A 4 -9.80 18.76 -9.27
C SER A 4 -8.64 17.99 -8.64
N LYS A 5 -7.48 18.63 -8.46
CA LYS A 5 -6.30 17.98 -7.85
C LYS A 5 -6.67 17.23 -6.55
N GLN A 6 -7.59 17.80 -5.76
CA GLN A 6 -8.19 17.18 -4.59
C GLN A 6 -8.82 15.79 -4.82
N GLU A 7 -9.63 15.59 -5.86
CA GLU A 7 -10.25 14.28 -6.13
C GLU A 7 -9.21 13.22 -6.47
N ARG A 8 -8.13 13.60 -7.17
CA ARG A 8 -7.03 12.68 -7.47
C ARG A 8 -6.25 12.31 -6.21
N ASP A 9 -5.94 13.29 -5.38
CA ASP A 9 -5.25 13.05 -4.10
C ASP A 9 -6.10 12.17 -3.16
N GLU A 10 -7.42 12.36 -3.11
CA GLU A 10 -8.32 11.52 -2.31
C GLU A 10 -8.39 10.08 -2.82
N ARG A 11 -8.45 9.88 -4.16
CA ARG A 11 -8.41 8.53 -4.74
C ARG A 11 -7.10 7.83 -4.47
N LEU A 12 -5.98 8.52 -4.64
CA LEU A 12 -4.65 7.97 -4.34
C LEU A 12 -4.52 7.62 -2.87
N LYS A 13 -5.07 8.45 -1.97
CA LYS A 13 -5.04 8.20 -0.53
C LYS A 13 -5.89 6.97 -0.17
N ALA A 14 -7.10 6.85 -0.71
CA ALA A 14 -7.96 5.69 -0.51
C ALA A 14 -7.32 4.40 -1.05
N GLU A 15 -6.67 4.47 -2.20
CA GLU A 15 -5.97 3.33 -2.80
C GLU A 15 -4.75 2.90 -1.97
N LYS A 16 -3.96 3.87 -1.48
CA LYS A 16 -2.88 3.60 -0.52
C LYS A 16 -3.40 2.91 0.75
N GLU A 17 -4.49 3.41 1.34
CA GLU A 17 -5.05 2.82 2.55
C GLU A 17 -5.63 1.42 2.32
N PHE A 18 -6.31 1.21 1.19
CA PHE A 18 -6.77 -0.12 0.78
C PHE A 18 -5.58 -1.10 0.68
N ARG A 19 -4.46 -0.63 0.11
CA ARG A 19 -3.28 -1.46 -0.09
C ARG A 19 -2.56 -1.79 1.20
N VAL A 20 -2.44 -0.83 2.11
CA VAL A 20 -1.91 -1.03 3.46
C VAL A 20 -2.72 -2.10 4.20
N ARG A 21 -4.04 -1.97 4.23
CA ARG A 21 -4.92 -2.96 4.87
C ARG A 21 -4.83 -4.34 4.23
N PHE A 22 -4.75 -4.41 2.91
CA PHE A 22 -4.56 -5.65 2.17
C PHE A 22 -3.26 -6.34 2.58
N LEU A 23 -2.15 -5.62 2.64
CA LEU A 23 -0.86 -6.18 3.05
C LEU A 23 -0.86 -6.68 4.48
N MET A 24 -1.42 -5.90 5.42
CA MET A 24 -1.55 -6.33 6.81
C MET A 24 -2.35 -7.63 6.91
N LYS A 25 -3.46 -7.76 6.18
CA LYS A 25 -4.30 -8.96 6.22
C LYS A 25 -3.64 -10.17 5.56
N GLU A 26 -3.05 -9.99 4.38
CA GLU A 26 -2.50 -11.10 3.58
C GLU A 26 -1.16 -11.60 4.10
N THR A 27 -0.37 -10.72 4.72
CA THR A 27 1.00 -11.06 5.13
C THR A 27 1.17 -11.03 6.63
N GLY A 28 0.38 -10.25 7.36
CA GLY A 28 0.50 -10.10 8.82
C GLY A 28 1.61 -9.14 9.25
N ILE A 29 2.11 -8.28 8.36
CA ILE A 29 3.04 -7.20 8.72
C ILE A 29 2.29 -6.05 9.42
N THR A 30 3.05 -5.17 10.08
CA THR A 30 2.49 -3.98 10.75
C THR A 30 2.05 -2.92 9.76
N GLU A 31 1.15 -2.03 10.18
CA GLU A 31 0.67 -0.91 9.35
C GLU A 31 1.83 -0.01 8.88
N ALA A 32 2.77 0.29 9.78
CA ALA A 32 3.94 1.10 9.45
C ALA A 32 4.77 0.45 8.33
N GLN A 33 5.06 -0.85 8.44
CA GLN A 33 5.79 -1.59 7.40
C GLN A 33 5.03 -1.62 6.07
N ALA A 34 3.71 -1.82 6.12
CA ALA A 34 2.87 -1.83 4.92
C ALA A 34 2.86 -0.45 4.24
N ARG A 35 2.83 0.64 5.02
CA ARG A 35 2.87 2.02 4.50
C ARG A 35 4.22 2.34 3.89
N ASP A 36 5.31 1.97 4.55
CA ASP A 36 6.68 2.10 4.02
C ASP A 36 6.83 1.35 2.69
N LEU A 37 6.30 0.12 2.58
CA LEU A 37 6.34 -0.64 1.32
C LEU A 37 5.56 0.05 0.21
N VAL A 38 4.37 0.57 0.51
CA VAL A 38 3.53 1.28 -0.46
C VAL A 38 4.18 2.58 -0.94
N ASP A 39 4.86 3.31 -0.05
CA ASP A 39 5.58 4.52 -0.43
C ASP A 39 6.91 4.22 -1.15
N MET A 40 7.61 3.14 -0.79
CA MET A 40 8.90 2.76 -1.41
C MET A 40 8.74 2.11 -2.79
N ILE A 41 7.72 1.26 -2.98
CA ILE A 41 7.60 0.38 -4.16
C ILE A 41 6.37 0.77 -5.01
N GLY A 42 5.46 1.57 -4.46
CA GLY A 42 4.20 1.95 -5.08
C GLY A 42 3.05 1.01 -4.72
N ILE A 43 2.01 0.99 -5.54
CA ILE A 43 0.72 0.32 -5.27
C ILE A 43 0.58 -1.05 -5.94
N ASP A 44 1.64 -1.57 -6.58
CA ASP A 44 1.59 -2.86 -7.30
C ASP A 44 1.40 -4.05 -6.31
N PRO A 45 0.37 -4.88 -6.49
CA PRO A 45 0.03 -5.92 -5.50
C PRO A 45 1.09 -7.01 -5.40
N ASN A 46 1.66 -7.42 -6.54
CA ASN A 46 2.58 -8.55 -6.61
C ASN A 46 3.91 -8.20 -5.95
N SER A 47 4.42 -7.00 -6.24
CA SER A 47 5.64 -6.46 -5.66
C SER A 47 5.50 -6.29 -4.15
N LEU A 48 4.38 -5.71 -3.71
CA LEU A 48 4.12 -5.49 -2.28
C LEU A 48 3.97 -6.80 -1.50
N LEU A 49 3.23 -7.79 -2.04
CA LEU A 49 3.08 -9.09 -1.39
C LEU A 49 4.41 -9.85 -1.26
N ARG A 50 5.26 -9.76 -2.29
CA ARG A 50 6.60 -10.38 -2.25
C ARG A 50 7.44 -9.78 -1.14
N GLU A 51 7.56 -8.46 -1.10
CA GLU A 51 8.38 -7.77 -0.11
C GLU A 51 7.81 -7.91 1.31
N ALA A 52 6.49 -7.83 1.47
CA ALA A 52 5.84 -8.06 2.76
C ALA A 52 6.06 -9.49 3.30
N ARG A 53 6.03 -10.51 2.42
CA ARG A 53 6.37 -11.89 2.80
C ARG A 53 7.84 -12.06 3.17
N LEU A 54 8.75 -11.35 2.50
CA LEU A 54 10.17 -11.34 2.85
C LEU A 54 10.41 -10.68 4.21
N LEU A 55 9.74 -9.55 4.48
CA LEU A 55 9.80 -8.85 5.76
C LEU A 55 9.36 -9.73 6.93
N LYS A 56 8.31 -10.53 6.78
CA LYS A 56 7.84 -11.44 7.83
C LYS A 56 8.76 -12.64 8.06
N LYS A 57 9.56 -13.03 7.07
CA LYS A 57 10.53 -14.13 7.23
C LYS A 57 11.79 -13.70 7.98
N LYS A 58 12.02 -12.39 8.14
CA LYS A 58 13.01 -11.86 9.06
C LYS A 58 12.44 -11.79 10.46
#